data_AF-A0A2D7U2Y8-F1
#
_entry.id   AF-A0A2D7U2Y8-F1
#
_cell.length_a   1.000
_cell.length_b   1.000
_cell.length_c   1.000
_cell.angle_alpha   90.00
_cell.angle_beta   90.00
_cell.angle_gamma   90.00
#
_symmetry.space_group_name_H-M   'P 1'
#
loop_
_entity.id
_entity.type
_entity.pdbx_description
1 polymer ?
#
loop_
_entity_poly.entity_id
_entity_poly.type
_entity_poly.pdbx_seq_one_letter_code
_entity_poly.pdbx_strand_id
1 'polypeptide(L)' 'MELFNSLLKDHLSKWALVWFGFLFWGSIFSAFLIMFFQNISHSYLYVLGYFLGIIFGIFSKINKWSWIN' A
#
# COMPACT_ATOMS: atom_id res chain seq x y z
N MET A 1 -9.83 15.64 22.01
CA MET A 1 -8.60 15.70 21.18
C MET A 1 -7.65 14.55 21.49
N GLU A 2 -7.41 14.22 22.77
CA GLU A 2 -6.48 13.14 23.17
C GLU A 2 -6.87 11.75 22.67
N LEU A 3 -8.15 11.39 22.71
CA LEU A 3 -8.65 10.09 22.22
C LEU A 3 -8.38 9.88 20.73
N PHE A 4 -8.57 10.91 19.90
CA PHE A 4 -8.31 10.82 18.47
C PHE A 4 -6.82 10.60 18.19
N ASN A 5 -5.96 11.32 18.90
CA ASN A 5 -4.52 11.19 18.77
C ASN A 5 -4.02 9.81 19.22
N SER A 6 -4.61 9.23 20.27
CA SER A 6 -4.24 7.88 20.71
C SER A 6 -4.67 6.82 19.70
N LEU A 7 -5.89 6.93 19.14
CA LEU A 7 -6.38 6.04 18.09
C LEU A 7 -5.53 6.13 16.81
N LEU A 8 -5.15 7.35 16.39
CA LEU A 8 -4.28 7.53 15.23
C LEU A 8 -2.89 6.93 15.44
N LYS A 9 -2.28 7.15 16.62
CA LYS A 9 -0.97 6.57 16.95
C LYS A 9 -1.03 5.04 16.97
N ASP A 10 -2.06 4.47 17.58
CA ASP A 10 -2.25 3.02 17.63
C ASP A 10 -2.45 2.43 16.22
N HIS A 11 -3.26 3.09 15.39
CA HIS A 11 -3.48 2.67 14.02
C HIS A 11 -2.18 2.75 13.19
N LEU A 12 -1.50 3.89 13.19
CA LEU A 12 -0.25 4.05 12.43
C LEU A 12 0.83 3.09 12.90
N SER A 13 0.98 2.86 14.21
CA SER A 13 1.95 1.88 14.72
C SER A 13 1.64 0.46 14.24
N LYS A 14 0.36 0.04 14.25
CA LYS A 14 -0.04 -1.31 13.85
C LYS A 14 -0.14 -1.50 12.33
N TRP A 15 -0.34 -0.44 11.57
CA TRP A 15 -0.63 -0.49 10.14
C TRP A 15 0.39 0.21 9.25
N ALA A 16 1.46 0.78 9.83
CA ALA A 16 2.57 1.41 9.08
C ALA A 16 3.06 0.53 7.93
N LEU A 17 3.15 -0.78 8.16
CA LEU A 17 3.58 -1.75 7.16
C LEU A 17 2.64 -1.80 5.93
N VAL A 18 1.32 -1.80 6.18
CA VAL A 18 0.32 -1.83 5.12
C VAL A 18 0.32 -0.51 4.36
N TRP A 19 0.46 0.62 5.06
CA TRP A 19 0.59 1.94 4.44
C TRP A 19 1.88 2.08 3.63
N PHE A 20 2.98 1.50 4.09
CA PHE A 20 4.21 1.39 3.32
C PHE A 20 3.99 0.56 2.05
N GLY A 21 3.32 -0.58 2.14
CA GLY A 21 2.93 -1.39 0.98
C GLY A 21 2.07 -0.61 -0.02
N PHE A 22 1.06 0.11 0.47
CA PHE A 22 0.22 0.97 -0.36
C PHE A 22 1.05 2.02 -1.11
N LEU A 23 1.88 2.81 -0.40
CA LEU A 23 2.62 3.91 -1.03
C LEU A 23 3.76 3.42 -1.92
N PHE A 24 4.63 2.57 -1.37
CA PHE A 24 5.84 2.12 -2.06
C PHE A 24 5.50 1.12 -3.16
N TRP A 25 4.93 -0.03 -2.81
CA TRP A 25 4.62 -1.07 -3.78
C TRP A 25 3.48 -0.67 -4.73
N GLY A 26 2.52 0.11 -4.25
CA GLY A 26 1.48 0.66 -5.12
C GLY A 26 2.03 1.55 -6.25
N SER A 27 3.05 2.36 -5.98
CA SER A 27 3.71 3.16 -7.01
C SER A 27 4.47 2.29 -8.03
N ILE A 28 5.18 1.27 -7.57
CA ILE A 28 5.92 0.32 -8.43
C ILE A 28 4.94 -0.46 -9.33
N PHE A 29 3.87 -1.01 -8.75
CA PHE A 29 2.85 -1.73 -9.52
C PHE A 29 2.14 -0.81 -10.50
N SER A 30 1.83 0.42 -10.13
CA SER A 30 1.22 1.39 -11.05
C SER A 30 2.13 1.68 -12.25
N ALA A 31 3.42 1.93 -12.00
CA ALA A 31 4.40 2.17 -13.06
C ALA A 31 4.55 0.94 -13.98
N PHE A 32 4.62 -0.25 -13.40
CA PHE A 32 4.64 -1.51 -14.15
C PHE A 32 3.40 -1.65 -15.03
N LEU A 33 2.19 -1.46 -14.48
CA LEU A 33 0.94 -1.57 -15.22
C LEU A 33 0.85 -0.56 -16.37
N ILE A 34 1.23 0.70 -16.13
CA ILE A 34 1.21 1.74 -17.17
C ILE A 34 2.16 1.39 -18.31
N MET A 35 3.32 0.79 -18.01
CA MET A 35 4.28 0.39 -19.03
C MET A 35 3.72 -0.69 -19.98
N PHE A 36 2.97 -1.66 -19.46
CA PHE A 36 2.45 -2.80 -20.23
C PHE A 36 1.04 -2.59 -20.80
N PHE A 37 0.21 -1.73 -20.19
CA PHE A 37 -1.19 -1.54 -20.55
C PHE A 37 -1.49 -0.12 -21.03
N GLN A 38 -0.74 0.35 -22.04
CA GLN A 38 -0.82 1.73 -22.55
C GLN A 38 -2.21 2.12 -23.12
N ASN A 39 -3.02 1.14 -23.52
CA ASN A 39 -4.37 1.37 -24.06
C ASN A 39 -5.46 1.50 -22.98
N ILE A 40 -5.11 1.36 -21.70
CA ILE A 40 -6.04 1.48 -20.58
C ILE A 40 -5.86 2.86 -19.94
N SER A 41 -6.96 3.44 -19.45
CA SER A 41 -6.91 4.72 -18.73
C SER A 41 -5.93 4.65 -17.54
N HIS A 42 -5.00 5.60 -17.48
CA HIS A 42 -4.01 5.68 -16.41
C HIS A 42 -4.66 5.74 -15.02
N SER A 43 -5.80 6.43 -14.90
CA SER A 43 -6.56 6.50 -13.64
C SER A 43 -6.95 5.11 -13.12
N TYR A 44 -7.40 4.22 -14.00
CA TYR A 44 -7.74 2.84 -13.64
C TYR A 44 -6.50 2.04 -13.24
N LEU A 45 -5.40 2.21 -13.97
CA LEU A 45 -4.13 1.52 -13.67
C LEU A 45 -3.52 1.97 -12.34
N TYR A 46 -3.63 3.25 -11.99
CA TYR A 46 -3.23 3.74 -10.66
C TYR A 46 -4.09 3.10 -9.56
N VAL A 47 -5.42 3.09 -9.71
CA VAL A 47 -6.30 2.46 -8.72
C VAL A 47 -5.95 0.98 -8.55
N LEU A 48 -5.72 0.26 -9.65
CA LEU A 48 -5.33 -1.14 -9.62
C LEU A 48 -3.96 -1.34 -8.95
N GLY A 49 -2.97 -0.52 -9.31
CA GLY A 49 -1.62 -0.61 -8.76
C GLY A 49 -1.60 -0.36 -7.25
N TYR A 50 -2.25 0.69 -6.78
CA TYR A 50 -2.40 0.98 -5.36
C TYR A 50 -3.23 -0.07 -4.60
N PHE A 51 -4.25 -0.66 -5.25
CA PHE A 51 -4.99 -1.79 -4.69
C PHE A 51 -4.09 -3.02 -4.49
N LEU A 52 -3.25 -3.35 -5.48
CA LEU A 52 -2.24 -4.40 -5.35
C LEU A 52 -1.21 -4.08 -4.25
N GLY A 53 -0.83 -2.80 -4.11
CA GLY A 53 0.05 -2.32 -3.04
C GLY A 53 -0.53 -2.58 -1.64
N ILE A 54 -1.83 -2.34 -1.43
CA ILE A 54 -2.53 -2.66 -0.17
C ILE A 54 -2.52 -4.17 0.08
N ILE A 55 -2.89 -4.98 -0.92
CA ILE A 55 -2.90 -6.44 -0.78
C ILE A 55 -1.51 -6.94 -0.39
N PHE A 56 -0.48 -6.44 -1.05
CA PHE A 56 0.90 -6.78 -0.77
C PHE A 56 1.30 -6.38 0.64
N GLY A 57 0.98 -5.16 1.07
CA GLY A 57 1.22 -4.69 2.44
C GLY A 57 0.51 -5.55 3.50
N ILE A 58 -0.73 -5.97 3.26
CA ILE A 58 -1.47 -6.89 4.14
C ILE A 58 -0.76 -8.25 4.18
N PHE A 59 -0.38 -8.79 3.02
CA PHE A 59 0.30 -10.09 2.92
C PHE A 59 1.66 -10.07 3.64
N SER A 60 2.45 -9.02 3.48
CA SER A 60 3.73 -8.84 4.18
C SER A 60 3.54 -8.77 5.71
N LYS A 61 2.46 -8.11 6.19
CA LYS A 61 2.13 -8.03 7.62
C LYS A 61 1.78 -9.41 8.18
N ILE A 62 0.94 -10.18 7.47
CA ILE A 62 0.50 -11.52 7.90
C ILE A 62 1.70 -12.48 7.96
N ASN A 63 2.56 -12.45 6.95
CA ASN A 63 3.71 -13.35 6.84
C ASN A 63 4.96 -12.88 7.61
N LYS A 64 4.89 -11.77 8.35
CA LYS A 64 6.00 -11.21 9.15
C LYS A 64 7.33 -11.11 8.37
N TRP A 65 7.27 -10.63 7.13
CA TRP A 65 8.46 -10.54 6.29
C TRP A 65 9.52 -9.64 6.94
N SER A 66 10.70 -10.21 7.21
CA SER A 66 11.78 -9.59 7.98
C SER A 66 12.38 -8.34 7.34
N TRP A 67 12.27 -8.18 6.02
CA TRP A 67 12.81 -7.02 5.30
C TRP A 67 12.00 -5.72 5.47
N ILE A 68 10.84 -5.80 6.14
CA ILE A 68 9.91 -4.69 6.37
C ILE A 68 9.57 -4.59 7.89
N ASN A 69 10.09 -5.50 8.73
CA ASN A 69 9.81 -5.57 10.16
C ASN A 69 10.83 -4.81 11.01
#